data_AF-A0A9Q9AM42-F1
#
_entry.id   AF-A0A9Q9AM42-F1
#
_cell.length_a   1.000
_cell.length_b   1.000
_cell.length_c   1.000
_cell.angle_alpha   90.00
_cell.angle_beta   90.00
_cell.angle_gamma   90.00
#
_symmetry.space_group_name_H-M   'P 1'
#
loop_
_entity.id
_entity.type
_entity.pdbx_description
1 polymer ?
#
loop_
_entity_poly.entity_id
_entity_poly.type
_entity_poly.pdbx_seq_one_letter_code
_entity_poly.pdbx_strand_id
1 'polypeptide(L)'
;MSNYHTVRVSHLGGITAAYQTPKPFETSKPTIVLVNSFVTSSELFRPQFEDERLTDAVNLIAIDPLGDTPERRLSSGPFGTRPS
;
A
#
# COMPACT_ATOMS: atom_id res chain seq x y z
N MET A 1 -1.61 14.74 -2.39
CA MET A 1 -1.17 14.21 -1.07
C MET A 1 -1.11 12.71 -1.19
N SER A 2 -0.08 12.06 -0.65
CA SER A 2 0.08 10.61 -0.79
C SER A 2 -0.87 9.86 0.15
N ASN A 3 -1.83 9.10 -0.38
CA ASN A 3 -2.79 8.33 0.41
C ASN A 3 -2.23 6.96 0.85
N TYR A 4 -1.01 6.97 1.39
CA TYR A 4 -0.37 5.77 1.92
C TYR A 4 -0.87 5.48 3.33
N HIS A 5 -1.19 4.22 3.57
CA HIS A 5 -1.59 3.70 4.85
C HIS A 5 -0.80 2.43 5.17
N THR A 6 -0.61 2.14 6.45
CA THR A 6 0.05 0.91 6.90
C THR A 6 -0.82 0.11 7.85
N VAL A 7 -0.62 -1.20 7.84
CA VAL A 7 -1.26 -2.13 8.76
C VAL A 7 -0.26 -3.18 9.23
N ARG A 8 -0.27 -3.47 10.53
CA ARG A 8 0.53 -4.56 11.10
C ARG A 8 -0.19 -5.89 10.89
N VAL A 9 0.47 -6.82 10.24
CA VAL A 9 -0.08 -8.15 9.93
C VAL A 9 0.59 -9.19 10.82
N SER A 10 -0.05 -9.50 11.95
CA SER A 10 0.52 -10.37 13.00
C SER A 10 0.84 -11.78 12.53
N HIS A 11 -0.01 -12.36 11.67
CA HIS A 11 0.12 -13.73 11.18
C HIS A 11 1.12 -13.90 10.03
N LEU A 12 1.66 -12.79 9.48
CA LEU A 12 2.72 -12.81 8.46
C LEU A 12 4.08 -12.43 9.09
N GLY A 13 4.45 -13.08 10.20
CA GLY A 13 5.69 -12.78 10.90
C GLY A 13 5.74 -11.39 11.54
N GLY A 14 4.58 -10.74 11.70
CA GLY A 14 4.47 -9.42 12.31
C GLY A 14 4.90 -8.25 11.43
N ILE A 15 4.93 -8.42 10.11
CA ILE A 15 5.31 -7.36 9.16
C ILE A 15 4.36 -6.14 9.23
N THR A 16 4.87 -5.01 8.75
CA THR A 16 4.05 -3.84 8.41
C THR A 16 3.87 -3.82 6.89
N ALA A 17 2.64 -4.01 6.43
CA ALA A 17 2.28 -3.88 5.03
C ALA A 17 1.74 -2.48 4.78
N ALA A 18 2.04 -1.89 3.61
CA ALA A 18 1.37 -0.67 3.20
C ALA A 18 0.35 -0.93 2.10
N TYR A 19 -0.57 0.02 1.98
CA TYR A 19 -1.54 0.09 0.92
C TYR A 19 -1.85 1.53 0.57
N GLN A 20 -2.43 1.74 -0.61
CA GLN A 20 -2.97 3.02 -1.05
C GLN A 20 -4.45 2.91 -1.39
N THR A 21 -5.19 3.99 -1.11
CA THR A 21 -6.58 4.17 -1.57
C THR A 21 -6.80 5.63 -2.00
N PRO A 22 -7.39 5.92 -3.16
CA PRO A 22 -7.59 7.29 -3.62
C PRO A 22 -8.68 8.04 -2.84
N LYS A 23 -9.64 7.31 -2.25
CA LYS A 23 -10.81 7.85 -1.55
C LYS A 23 -11.06 7.09 -0.23
N PRO A 24 -11.81 7.68 0.73
CA PRO A 24 -12.29 6.95 1.89
C PRO A 24 -13.09 5.71 1.48
N PHE A 25 -12.98 4.64 2.28
CA PHE A 25 -13.68 3.39 2.02
C PHE A 25 -15.20 3.53 2.22
N GLU A 26 -15.99 3.00 1.29
CA GLU A 26 -17.45 2.98 1.34
C GLU A 26 -18.00 1.55 1.29
N THR A 27 -18.67 1.10 2.36
CA THR A 27 -19.14 -0.28 2.52
C THR A 27 -20.18 -0.72 1.47
N SER A 28 -20.88 0.22 0.85
CA SER A 28 -21.88 -0.05 -0.20
C SER A 28 -21.26 -0.34 -1.57
N LYS A 29 -19.99 0.02 -1.79
CA LYS A 29 -19.29 -0.16 -3.07
C LYS A 29 -18.54 -1.49 -3.11
N PRO A 30 -18.50 -2.19 -4.26
CA PRO A 30 -17.60 -3.32 -4.41
C PRO A 30 -16.14 -2.86 -4.30
N THR A 31 -15.26 -3.78 -3.89
CA THR A 31 -13.83 -3.50 -3.68
C THR A 31 -12.98 -4.23 -4.71
N ILE A 32 -12.09 -3.51 -5.37
CA ILE A 32 -11.05 -4.07 -6.23
C ILE A 32 -9.71 -3.97 -5.49
N VAL A 33 -9.06 -5.12 -5.31
CA VAL A 33 -7.72 -5.21 -4.74
C VAL A 33 -6.72 -5.30 -5.88
N LEU A 34 -5.81 -4.32 -5.94
CA LEU A 34 -4.74 -4.22 -6.93
C LEU A 34 -3.46 -4.78 -6.31
N VAL A 35 -2.93 -5.84 -6.89
CA VAL A 35 -1.69 -6.47 -6.45
C VAL A 35 -0.60 -6.13 -7.45
N ASN A 36 0.42 -5.41 -6.98
CA ASN A 36 1.58 -5.05 -7.78
C ASN A 36 2.44 -6.28 -8.10
N SER A 37 3.30 -6.15 -9.11
CA SER A 37 4.29 -7.20 -9.46
C SER A 37 5.55 -7.08 -8.61
N PHE A 38 6.41 -8.11 -8.64
CA PHE A 38 7.67 -8.14 -7.89
C PHE A 38 8.56 -6.91 -8.20
N VAL A 39 9.07 -6.22 -7.16
CA VAL A 39 9.92 -5.01 -7.25
C VAL A 39 9.23 -3.81 -7.92
N THR A 40 7.90 -3.75 -7.82
CA THR A 40 7.13 -2.56 -8.23
C THR A 40 6.43 -1.94 -7.02
N SER A 41 5.76 -0.80 -7.22
CA SER A 41 5.01 -0.10 -6.18
C SER A 41 3.57 0.08 -6.61
N SER A 42 2.67 0.27 -5.64
CA SER A 42 1.31 0.78 -5.79
C SER A 42 1.20 2.01 -6.70
N GLU A 43 2.26 2.81 -6.84
CA GLU A 43 2.33 3.94 -7.80
C GLU A 43 2.11 3.52 -9.26
N LEU A 44 2.31 2.24 -9.61
CA LEU A 44 1.94 1.69 -10.92
C LEU A 44 0.47 1.94 -11.26
N PHE A 45 -0.38 2.05 -10.23
CA PHE A 45 -1.82 2.20 -10.36
C PHE A 45 -2.30 3.66 -10.28
N ARG A 46 -1.39 4.64 -10.35
CA ARG A 46 -1.76 6.07 -10.35
C ARG A 46 -2.84 6.43 -11.38
N PRO A 47 -2.79 5.93 -12.64
CA PRO A 47 -3.86 6.21 -13.60
C PRO A 47 -5.24 5.74 -13.14
N GLN A 48 -5.32 4.62 -12.42
CA GLN A 48 -6.58 4.10 -11.86
C GLN A 48 -7.05 4.93 -10.67
N PHE A 49 -6.12 5.48 -9.88
CA PHE A 49 -6.45 6.39 -8.77
C PHE A 49 -6.97 7.75 -9.25
N GLU A 50 -6.50 8.23 -10.40
CA GLU A 50 -6.90 9.49 -11.01
C GLU A 50 -8.18 9.37 -11.87
N ASP A 51 -8.67 8.15 -12.13
CA ASP A 51 -9.93 7.92 -12.85
C ASP A 51 -11.15 8.08 -11.90
N GLU A 52 -11.80 9.23 -11.98
CA GLU A 52 -13.00 9.53 -11.18
C GLU A 52 -14.15 8.57 -11.45
N ARG A 53 -14.35 8.14 -12.70
CA ARG A 53 -15.43 7.21 -13.06
C ARG A 53 -15.23 5.85 -12.40
N LEU A 54 -13.98 5.39 -12.36
CA LEU A 54 -13.62 4.16 -11.67
C LEU A 54 -13.76 4.30 -10.15
N THR A 55 -13.17 5.34 -9.57
CA THR A 55 -13.14 5.55 -8.11
C THR A 55 -14.50 5.96 -7.51
N ASP A 56 -15.44 6.43 -8.32
CA ASP A 56 -16.83 6.64 -7.91
C ASP A 56 -17.64 5.34 -7.92
N ALA A 57 -17.26 4.36 -8.75
CA ALA A 57 -17.97 3.09 -8.85
C ALA A 57 -17.49 2.04 -7.84
N VAL A 58 -16.21 2.06 -7.46
CA VAL A 58 -15.59 1.01 -6.62
C VAL A 58 -14.65 1.59 -5.57
N ASN A 59 -14.41 0.83 -4.50
CA ASN A 59 -13.26 1.05 -3.63
C ASN A 59 -12.01 0.46 -4.32
N LEU A 60 -10.94 1.24 -4.45
CA LEU A 60 -9.64 0.76 -4.93
C LEU A 60 -8.67 0.63 -3.75
N ILE A 61 -8.07 -0.54 -3.59
CA ILE A 61 -7.01 -0.78 -2.60
C ILE A 61 -5.83 -1.40 -3.33
N ALA A 62 -4.71 -0.68 -3.43
CA ALA A 62 -3.45 -1.25 -3.90
C ALA A 62 -2.58 -1.67 -2.73
N ILE A 63 -2.11 -2.92 -2.72
CA ILE A 63 -1.22 -3.43 -1.67
C ILE A 63 0.23 -3.44 -2.12
N ASP A 64 1.15 -3.16 -1.20
CA ASP A 64 2.59 -3.33 -1.37
C ASP A 64 3.09 -4.44 -0.41
N PRO A 65 3.15 -5.71 -0.86
CA PRO A 65 3.35 -6.87 0.01
C PRO A 65 4.72 -6.89 0.72
N LEU A 66 5.76 -6.31 0.12
CA LEU A 66 7.13 -6.34 0.65
C LEU A 66 7.92 -5.08 0.28
N GLY A 67 7.87 -4.08 1.16
CA GLY A 67 9.00 -3.20 1.43
C GLY A 67 9.42 -2.14 0.41
N ASP A 68 8.76 -1.98 -0.73
CA ASP A 68 8.94 -0.80 -1.59
C ASP A 68 8.06 0.38 -1.14
N THR A 69 7.74 0.41 0.15
CA THR A 69 7.00 1.49 0.78
C THR A 69 7.98 2.58 1.20
N PRO A 70 7.62 3.88 1.11
CA PRO A 70 8.50 4.98 1.51
C PRO A 70 9.05 4.84 2.93
N GLU A 71 8.30 4.21 3.85
CA GLU A 71 8.71 3.98 5.24
C GLU A 71 9.89 3.01 5.37
N ARG A 72 10.08 2.08 4.43
CA ARG A 72 11.29 1.25 4.37
C ARG A 72 12.49 2.00 3.79
N ARG A 73 12.25 2.97 2.90
CA ARG A 73 13.27 3.91 2.40
C ARG A 73 13.80 4.86 3.49
N LEU A 74 12.99 5.13 4.52
CA LEU A 74 13.36 5.99 5.65
C LEU A 74 13.95 5.22 6.85
N SER A 75 13.73 3.90 6.94
CA SER A 75 14.30 3.05 8.02
C SER A 75 15.62 2.36 7.65
N SER A 76 16.06 2.41 6.39
CA SER A 76 17.41 2.02 6.00
C SER A 76 18.43 3.13 6.30
N GLY A 77 18.67 3.40 7.59
CA GLY A 77 19.93 3.99 8.03
C GLY A 77 21.08 2.98 7.88
N PRO A 78 22.34 3.42 7.73
CA PRO A 78 23.47 2.50 7.68
C PRO A 78 23.62 1.86 9.06
N PHE A 79 23.86 0.55 9.11
CA PHE A 79 24.09 -0.24 10.33
C PHE A 79 22.88 -0.52 11.23
N GLY A 80 22.32 -1.73 11.08
CA GLY A 80 21.68 -2.42 12.19
C GLY A 80 22.74 -2.96 13.16
N THR A 81 22.72 -2.51 14.40
CA THR A 81 23.46 -3.15 15.49
C THR A 81 22.78 -4.48 15.85
N ARG A 82 23.54 -5.58 15.84
CA ARG A 82 23.07 -6.89 16.36
C ARG A 82 22.83 -6.77 17.87
N PRO A 83 21.74 -7.31 18.41
CA PRO A 83 21.60 -7.44 19.85
C PRO A 83 22.56 -8.52 20.38
N SER A 84 23.19 -8.20 21.51
CA SER A 84 24.03 -9.04 22.36
C SER A 84 23.24 -10.13 23.06
#